data_AF-A3JVB8-F1
#
_entry.id   AF-A3JVB8-F1
#
_cell.length_a   1.000
_cell.length_b   1.000
_cell.length_c   1.000
_cell.angle_alpha   90.00
_cell.angle_beta   90.00
_cell.angle_gamma   90.00
#
_symmetry.space_group_name_H-M   'P 1'
#
loop_
_entity.id
_entity.type
_entity.pdbx_description
1 polymer ?
#
loop_
_entity_poly.entity_id
_entity_poly.type
_entity_poly.pdbx_seq_one_letter_code
_entity_poly.pdbx_strand_id
1 'polypeptide(L)'
;MLCIPRTTFYRWYDLYLEGGLDGLSDRSPSPGLVWNRIPESKPNDLIEFALEYEALTPRELAIKYTNQKRYFVSESSVYRILKAADLITAPSHVTIKAASEFHD
;
A
#
# COMPACT_ATOMS: atom_id res chain seq x y z
N MET A 1 43.27 -10.99 -3.22
CA MET A 1 41.99 -11.71 -3.06
C MET A 1 40.92 -10.66 -2.85
N LEU A 2 39.89 -10.59 -3.71
CA LEU A 2 38.79 -9.64 -3.52
C LEU A 2 38.07 -10.03 -2.23
N CYS A 3 37.97 -9.12 -1.25
CA CYS A 3 37.31 -9.35 0.04
C CYS A 3 35.77 -9.43 -0.11
N ILE A 4 35.29 -10.24 -1.05
CA ILE A 4 33.88 -10.39 -1.39
C ILE A 4 33.46 -11.83 -1.03
N PRO A 5 32.40 -12.02 -0.23
CA PRO A 5 31.85 -13.35 0.02
C PRO A 5 31.49 -14.06 -1.29
N ARG A 6 31.76 -15.36 -1.40
CA ARG A 6 31.45 -16.14 -2.63
C ARG A 6 29.98 -16.05 -3.03
N THR A 7 29.08 -15.97 -2.06
CA THR A 7 27.64 -15.83 -2.28
C THR A 7 27.29 -14.54 -3.03
N THR A 8 27.96 -13.43 -2.69
CA THR A 8 27.78 -12.14 -3.39
C THR A 8 28.31 -12.23 -4.81
N PHE A 9 29.47 -12.86 -5.01
CA PHE A 9 30.06 -13.04 -6.34
C PHE A 9 29.13 -13.84 -7.26
N TYR A 10 28.66 -15.02 -6.82
CA TYR A 10 27.77 -15.84 -7.65
C TYR A 10 26.43 -15.16 -7.92
N ARG A 11 25.85 -14.44 -6.94
CA ARG A 11 24.63 -13.65 -7.17
C ARG A 11 24.80 -12.58 -8.25
N TRP A 12 25.92 -11.86 -8.25
CA TRP A 12 26.22 -10.89 -9.31
C TRP A 12 26.49 -11.56 -10.65
N TYR A 13 27.15 -12.71 -10.64
CA TYR A 13 27.41 -13.47 -11.86
C TYR A 13 26.10 -13.95 -12.50
N ASP A 14 25.17 -14.47 -11.71
CA ASP A 14 23.84 -14.89 -12.19
C ASP A 14 23.07 -13.70 -12.79
N LEU A 15 23.06 -12.55 -12.09
CA LEU A 15 22.44 -11.31 -12.61
C LEU A 15 23.09 -10.81 -13.91
N TYR A 16 24.41 -10.96 -14.03
CA TYR A 16 25.14 -10.60 -15.25
C TYR A 16 24.83 -11.54 -16.41
N LEU A 17 24.69 -12.85 -16.15
CA LEU A 17 24.29 -13.81 -17.18
C LEU A 17 22.87 -13.57 -17.69
N GLU A 18 21.95 -13.17 -16.81
CA GLU A 18 20.55 -12.89 -17.17
C GLU A 18 20.36 -11.53 -17.86
N GLY A 19 21.02 -10.49 -17.35
CA GLY A 19 20.75 -9.10 -17.73
C GLY A 19 21.95 -8.30 -18.22
N GLY A 20 23.10 -8.93 -18.43
CA GLY A 20 24.35 -8.25 -18.78
C GLY A 20 24.76 -7.22 -17.73
N LEU A 21 25.37 -6.12 -18.16
CA LEU A 21 25.75 -5.03 -17.26
C LEU A 21 24.54 -4.35 -16.61
N ASP A 22 23.41 -4.25 -17.32
CA ASP A 22 22.18 -3.66 -16.79
C ASP A 22 21.62 -4.52 -15.63
N GLY A 23 21.84 -5.83 -15.66
CA GLY A 23 21.49 -6.77 -14.61
C GLY A 23 22.15 -6.49 -13.26
N LEU A 24 23.32 -5.84 -13.27
CA LEU A 24 24.09 -5.45 -12.08
C LEU A 24 23.67 -4.10 -11.49
N SER A 25 22.79 -3.36 -12.17
CA SER A 25 22.28 -2.07 -11.69
C SER A 25 21.47 -2.25 -10.39
N ASP A 26 21.51 -1.24 -9.53
CA ASP A 26 20.70 -1.23 -8.31
C ASP A 26 19.20 -1.31 -8.64
N ARG A 27 18.54 -2.33 -8.08
CA ARG A 27 17.10 -2.53 -8.22
C ARG A 27 16.41 -2.16 -6.91
N SER A 28 15.23 -1.55 -7.01
CA SER A 28 14.38 -1.36 -5.85
C SER A 28 14.04 -2.73 -5.23
N PRO A 29 14.08 -2.88 -3.90
CA PRO A 29 13.76 -4.14 -3.25
C PRO A 29 12.32 -4.53 -3.57
N SER A 30 12.14 -5.73 -4.14
CA SER A 30 10.84 -6.34 -4.42
C SER A 30 10.64 -7.56 -3.52
N PRO A 31 10.46 -7.38 -2.19
CA PRO A 31 10.24 -8.50 -1.29
C PRO A 31 8.93 -9.22 -1.65
N GLY A 32 8.99 -10.55 -1.74
CA GLY A 32 7.82 -11.37 -2.06
C GLY A 32 6.72 -11.31 -1.01
N LEU A 33 7.08 -11.09 0.26
CA LEU A 33 6.14 -10.92 1.37
C LEU A 33 6.46 -9.65 2.15
N VAL A 34 5.47 -8.78 2.25
CA VAL A 34 5.50 -7.59 3.11
C VAL A 34 4.39 -7.76 4.13
N TRP A 35 4.75 -7.83 5.42
CA TRP A 35 3.81 -8.14 6.51
C TRP A 35 2.55 -7.27 6.52
N ASN A 36 2.69 -5.99 6.14
CA ASN A 36 1.59 -5.00 6.13
C ASN A 36 0.98 -4.78 4.74
N ARG A 37 1.29 -5.61 3.74
CA ARG A 37 0.69 -5.52 2.41
C ARG A 37 -0.64 -6.26 2.39
N ILE A 38 -1.69 -5.53 2.03
CA ILE A 38 -3.01 -6.10 1.78
C ILE A 38 -2.89 -6.99 0.53
N PRO A 39 -3.36 -8.25 0.55
CA PRO A 39 -3.34 -9.12 -0.63
C PRO A 39 -4.09 -8.49 -1.81
N GLU A 40 -3.58 -8.65 -3.04
CA GLU A 40 -4.13 -8.03 -4.27
C GLU A 40 -5.62 -8.35 -4.53
N SER A 41 -6.16 -9.43 -3.95
CA SER A 41 -7.59 -9.78 -4.08
C SER A 41 -8.52 -8.93 -3.22
N LYS A 42 -8.00 -8.30 -2.15
CA LYS A 42 -8.80 -7.55 -1.17
C LYS A 42 -9.17 -6.13 -1.61
N PRO A 43 -8.31 -5.36 -2.33
CA PRO A 43 -8.70 -4.05 -2.86
C PRO A 43 -9.95 -4.10 -3.72
N ASN A 44 -10.08 -5.09 -4.61
CA ASN A 44 -11.25 -5.23 -5.48
C ASN A 44 -12.53 -5.54 -4.68
N ASP A 45 -12.46 -6.49 -3.74
CA ASP A 45 -13.59 -6.81 -2.84
C ASP A 45 -14.00 -5.60 -2.00
N LEU A 46 -13.05 -4.75 -1.60
CA LEU A 46 -13.32 -3.53 -0.86
C LEU A 46 -13.94 -2.43 -1.72
N ILE A 47 -13.56 -2.33 -3.00
CA ILE A 47 -14.18 -1.42 -3.97
C ILE A 47 -15.63 -1.83 -4.22
N GLU A 48 -15.89 -3.11 -4.48
CA GLU A 48 -17.26 -3.63 -4.64
C GLU A 48 -18.11 -3.35 -3.40
N PHE A 49 -17.54 -3.57 -2.22
CA PHE A 49 -18.21 -3.26 -0.95
C PHE A 49 -18.51 -1.77 -0.77
N ALA A 50 -17.63 -0.89 -1.25
CA ALA A 50 -17.85 0.55 -1.21
C ALA A 50 -18.98 0.99 -2.13
N LEU A 51 -19.12 0.36 -3.31
CA LEU A 51 -20.22 0.63 -4.24
C LEU A 51 -21.58 0.14 -3.70
N GLU A 52 -21.61 -0.88 -2.84
CA GLU A 52 -22.83 -1.28 -2.13
C GLU A 52 -23.23 -0.26 -1.04
N TYR A 53 -22.26 0.48 -0.50
CA TYR A 53 -22.42 1.37 0.64
C TYR A 53 -21.83 2.77 0.42
N GLU A 54 -22.19 3.40 -0.71
CA GLU A 54 -21.63 4.69 -1.16
C GLU A 54 -21.76 5.84 -0.15
N ALA A 55 -22.78 5.80 0.70
CA ALA A 55 -23.04 6.85 1.69
C ALA A 55 -22.10 6.78 2.92
N LEU A 56 -21.35 5.69 3.10
CA LEU A 56 -20.49 5.52 4.26
C LEU A 56 -19.16 6.27 4.11
N THR A 57 -18.73 6.89 5.20
CA THR A 57 -17.37 7.44 5.27
C THR A 57 -16.32 6.32 5.23
N PRO A 58 -15.05 6.61 4.86
CA PRO A 58 -13.98 5.60 4.89
C PRO A 58 -13.80 4.91 6.25
N ARG A 59 -14.08 5.64 7.35
CA ARG A 59 -14.06 5.08 8.72
C ARG A 59 -15.19 4.08 8.93
N GLU A 60 -16.42 4.45 8.60
CA GLU A 60 -17.58 3.58 8.76
C GLU A 60 -17.47 2.34 7.86
N LEU A 61 -16.97 2.53 6.64
CA LEU A 61 -16.72 1.45 5.70
C LEU A 61 -15.67 0.46 6.25
N ALA A 62 -14.57 0.94 6.85
CA ALA A 62 -13.56 0.08 7.49
C ALA A 62 -14.17 -0.80 8.60
N ILE A 63 -14.99 -0.21 9.46
CA ILE A 63 -15.66 -0.91 10.56
C ILE A 63 -16.64 -1.95 10.01
N LYS A 64 -17.48 -1.55 9.05
CA LYS A 64 -18.50 -2.43 8.46
C LYS A 64 -17.86 -3.60 7.70
N TYR A 65 -16.83 -3.31 6.89
CA TYR A 65 -16.07 -4.31 6.18
C TYR A 65 -15.41 -5.31 7.14
N THR A 66 -14.76 -4.82 8.20
CA THR A 66 -14.13 -5.69 9.21
C THR A 66 -15.14 -6.61 9.89
N ASN A 67 -16.33 -6.09 10.23
CA ASN A 67 -17.38 -6.86 10.87
C ASN A 67 -17.97 -7.94 9.94
N GLN A 68 -18.24 -7.60 8.68
CA GLN A 68 -18.89 -8.50 7.73
C GLN A 68 -17.93 -9.50 7.08
N LYS A 69 -16.77 -9.03 6.61
CA LYS A 69 -15.79 -9.85 5.88
C LYS A 69 -14.77 -10.51 6.80
N ARG A 70 -14.82 -10.22 8.11
CA ARG A 70 -13.92 -10.75 9.15
C ARG A 70 -12.44 -10.51 8.83
N TYR A 71 -12.15 -9.45 8.07
CA TYR A 71 -10.81 -9.05 7.67
C TYR A 71 -10.58 -7.60 8.06
N PHE A 72 -9.56 -7.37 8.89
CA PHE A 72 -9.24 -6.04 9.37
C PHE A 72 -8.64 -5.19 8.26
N VAL A 73 -9.22 -4.01 8.04
CA VAL A 73 -8.66 -2.96 7.19
C VAL A 73 -8.68 -1.65 7.97
N SER A 74 -7.57 -0.92 7.99
CA SER A 74 -7.54 0.41 8.60
C SER A 74 -8.31 1.42 7.75
N GLU A 75 -8.87 2.44 8.39
CA GLU A 75 -9.47 3.61 7.72
C GLU A 75 -8.53 4.22 6.66
N SER A 76 -7.25 4.36 6.99
CA SER A 76 -6.23 4.87 6.06
C SER A 76 -6.01 3.98 4.83
N SER A 77 -6.20 2.67 4.96
CA SER A 77 -6.08 1.74 3.83
C SER A 77 -7.33 1.78 2.96
N VAL A 78 -8.52 1.84 3.56
CA VAL A 78 -9.77 2.12 2.83
C VAL A 78 -9.63 3.40 2.03
N TYR A 79 -9.21 4.50 2.66
CA TYR A 79 -9.02 5.79 2.01
C TYR A 79 -8.06 5.68 0.81
N ARG A 80 -6.90 5.04 0.97
CA ARG A 80 -5.92 4.89 -0.12
C ARG A 80 -6.47 4.05 -1.28
N ILE A 81 -7.18 2.96 -0.99
CA ILE A 81 -7.77 2.09 -2.01
C ILE A 81 -8.84 2.85 -2.79
N LEU A 82 -9.77 3.51 -2.10
CA LEU A 82 -10.82 4.31 -2.74
C LEU A 82 -10.25 5.49 -3.52
N LYS A 83 -9.21 6.16 -2.99
CA LYS A 83 -8.52 7.24 -3.70
C LYS A 83 -7.83 6.75 -4.98
N ALA A 84 -7.19 5.58 -4.93
CA ALA A 84 -6.54 4.98 -6.11
C ALA A 84 -7.56 4.55 -7.18
N ALA A 85 -8.80 4.28 -6.78
CA ALA A 85 -9.92 3.97 -7.67
C ALA A 85 -10.74 5.20 -8.08
N ASP A 86 -10.31 6.42 -7.72
CA ASP A 86 -11.02 7.69 -7.96
C ASP A 86 -12.45 7.75 -7.38
N LEU A 87 -12.72 6.98 -6.32
CA LEU A 87 -14.02 6.89 -5.64
C LEU A 87 -14.18 7.89 -4.47
N ILE A 88 -13.23 8.78 -4.25
CA ILE A 88 -13.32 9.85 -3.24
C ILE A 88 -13.44 11.20 -3.96
N THR A 89 -14.67 11.70 -4.06
CA THR A 89 -14.95 13.03 -4.61
C THR A 89 -14.80 14.09 -3.53
N ALA A 90 -13.57 14.62 -3.39
CA ALA A 90 -13.16 15.64 -2.43
C ALA A 90 -13.30 15.23 -0.94
N PRO A 91 -12.47 15.79 -0.03
CA PRO A 91 -12.56 15.42 1.38
C PRO A 91 -13.88 15.95 1.98
N SER A 92 -14.74 15.05 2.43
CA SER A 92 -15.94 15.36 3.24
C SER A 92 -15.62 15.80 4.67
N HIS A 93 -14.33 16.01 4.99
CA HIS A 93 -13.89 16.50 6.29
C HIS A 93 -13.35 17.92 6.15
N VAL A 94 -13.81 18.81 7.03
CA VAL A 94 -13.20 20.13 7.21
C VAL A 94 -11.86 19.92 7.90
N THR A 95 -10.76 20.15 7.18
CA THR A 95 -9.43 20.24 7.80
C THR A 95 -9.41 21.48 8.69
N ILE A 96 -9.69 21.32 9.98
CA ILE A 96 -9.44 22.38 10.97
C ILE A 96 -7.93 22.47 11.14
N LYS A 97 -7.33 23.55 10.65
CA LYS A 97 -5.90 23.82 10.85
C LYS A 97 -5.70 24.30 12.29
N ALA A 98 -5.03 23.51 13.11
CA ALA A 98 -4.75 23.84 14.53
C ALA A 98 -4.02 25.18 14.73
N ALA A 99 -3.36 25.71 13.70
CA ALA A 99 -2.65 26.99 13.75
C ALA A 99 -3.56 28.24 13.88
N SER A 100 -4.88 28.11 13.70
CA SER A 100 -5.80 29.27 13.77
C SER A 100 -6.48 29.49 15.12
N GLU A 101 -6.37 28.56 16.08
CA GLU A 101 -7.07 28.66 17.38
C GLU A 101 -6.15 28.89 18.58
N PHE A 102 -4.84 28.66 18.44
CA PHE A 102 -3.88 28.95 19.50
C PHE A 102 -3.22 30.30 19.22
N HIS A 103 -3.74 31.34 19.87
CA HIS A 103 -3.03 32.59 20.10
C HIS A 103 -2.58 32.57 21.57
N ASP A 104 -1.30 32.81 21.82
CA ASP A 104 -0.72 32.93 23.17
C ASP A 104 -1.41 34.01 24.03
#